data_AF-A0A093QVF4-F1
#
_entry.id   AF-A0A093QVF4-F1
#
_cell.length_a   1.000
_cell.length_b   1.000
_cell.length_c   1.000
_cell.angle_alpha   90.00
_cell.angle_beta   90.00
_cell.angle_gamma   90.00
#
_symmetry.space_group_name_H-M   'P 1'
#
loop_
_entity.id
_entity.type
_entity.pdbx_description
1 polymer ?
#
loop_
_entity_poly.entity_id
_entity_poly.type
_entity_poly.pdbx_seq_one_letter_code
_entity_poly.pdbx_strand_id
1 'polypeptide(L)'
;RANVYPTREYLARGQKEGYIRSCRHCQAGNESCAHIIGQCPVVKDARIKRHNYICGMLSEEVKKKDWVVYQEPNIRDREGELFKPDLIFVKDKQALVVDVTVRYEADDTTLEKAEKEKVKKYQHLEKEVQELTN
;
A
#
# COMPACT_ATOMS: atom_id res chain seq x y z
N ARG A 1 -16.42 12.29 -26.96
CA ARG A 1 -15.62 12.54 -25.74
C ARG A 1 -15.48 11.22 -25.00
N ALA A 2 -14.29 10.88 -24.48
CA ALA A 2 -14.04 9.55 -23.89
C ALA A 2 -14.53 9.38 -22.43
N ASN A 3 -15.21 10.37 -21.84
CA ASN A 3 -15.69 10.34 -20.43
C ASN A 3 -14.64 9.92 -19.39
N VAL A 4 -13.36 10.13 -19.69
CA VAL A 4 -12.25 9.89 -18.76
C VAL A 4 -11.88 11.17 -18.03
N TYR A 5 -11.30 11.03 -16.83
CA TYR A 5 -10.81 12.17 -16.06
C TYR A 5 -9.75 12.93 -16.87
N PRO A 6 -9.90 14.26 -17.08
CA PRO A 6 -9.08 15.01 -18.03
C PRO A 6 -7.71 15.36 -17.42
N THR A 7 -6.84 14.38 -17.26
CA THR A 7 -5.46 14.58 -16.79
C THR A 7 -4.62 15.34 -17.82
N ARG A 8 -3.57 16.08 -17.40
CA ARG A 8 -2.66 16.75 -18.34
C ARG A 8 -1.91 15.76 -19.22
N GLU A 9 -1.60 14.56 -18.71
CA GLU A 9 -1.05 13.49 -19.55
C GLU A 9 -2.01 13.15 -20.70
N TYR A 10 -3.30 12.98 -20.41
CA TYR A 10 -4.31 12.68 -21.42
C TYR A 10 -4.49 13.84 -22.41
N LEU A 11 -4.60 15.07 -21.91
CA LEU A 11 -4.80 16.27 -22.73
C LEU A 11 -3.58 16.61 -23.60
N ALA A 12 -2.37 16.21 -23.18
CA ALA A 12 -1.15 16.41 -23.96
C ALA A 12 -0.99 15.41 -25.12
N ARG A 13 -1.81 14.38 -25.22
CA ARG A 13 -1.75 13.41 -26.32
C ARG A 13 -2.08 14.09 -27.65
N GLY A 14 -1.21 13.93 -28.64
CA GLY A 14 -1.37 14.55 -29.97
C GLY A 14 -1.06 16.04 -30.03
N GLN A 15 -0.60 16.65 -28.92
CA GLN A 15 -0.15 18.04 -28.89
C GLN A 15 1.33 18.15 -29.28
N LYS A 16 1.73 19.31 -29.83
CA LYS A 16 3.14 19.63 -30.15
C LYS A 16 4.01 19.68 -28.88
N GLU A 17 5.34 19.61 -29.07
CA GLU A 17 6.31 19.76 -27.98
C GLU A 17 6.07 21.06 -27.19
N GLY A 18 6.20 21.01 -25.86
CA GLY A 18 6.02 22.15 -24.96
C GLY A 18 4.77 22.12 -24.06
N TYR A 19 3.88 21.13 -24.21
CA TYR A 19 2.71 21.03 -23.34
C TYR A 19 3.09 20.60 -21.91
N ILE A 20 2.61 21.32 -20.91
CA ILE A 20 2.89 21.03 -19.50
C ILE A 20 2.16 19.75 -19.08
N ARG A 21 2.93 18.72 -18.73
CA ARG A 21 2.40 17.43 -18.24
C ARG A 21 2.44 17.29 -16.73
N SER A 22 3.12 18.20 -16.02
CA SER A 22 3.27 18.12 -14.57
C SER A 22 1.92 18.23 -13.85
N CYS A 23 1.80 17.52 -12.73
CA CYS A 23 0.64 17.56 -11.83
C CYS A 23 0.28 19.00 -11.46
N ARG A 24 -0.99 19.39 -11.68
CA ARG A 24 -1.51 20.72 -11.33
C ARG A 24 -1.34 21.05 -9.85
N HIS A 25 -1.33 20.03 -9.00
CA HIS A 25 -1.32 20.21 -7.55
C HIS A 25 0.09 20.15 -6.97
N CYS A 26 0.84 19.07 -7.20
CA CYS A 26 2.13 18.89 -6.54
C CYS A 26 3.35 19.11 -7.44
N GLN A 27 3.16 19.22 -8.76
CA GLN A 27 4.21 19.42 -9.78
C GLN A 27 5.36 18.38 -9.83
N ALA A 28 5.44 17.45 -8.87
CA ALA A 28 6.52 16.48 -8.70
C ALA A 28 6.53 15.31 -9.71
N GLY A 29 5.53 15.21 -10.59
CA GLY A 29 5.43 14.14 -11.58
C GLY A 29 4.40 14.48 -12.65
N ASN A 30 4.31 13.61 -13.67
CA ASN A 30 3.28 13.75 -14.70
C ASN A 30 1.89 13.58 -14.07
N GLU A 31 0.95 14.43 -14.46
CA GLU A 31 -0.45 14.30 -14.08
C GLU A 31 -1.06 13.12 -14.84
N SER A 32 -0.92 11.92 -14.28
CA SER A 32 -1.59 10.69 -14.71
C SER A 32 -2.52 10.19 -13.62
N CYS A 33 -3.44 9.28 -13.94
CA CYS A 33 -4.25 8.62 -12.92
C CYS A 33 -3.38 7.88 -11.90
N ALA A 34 -2.30 7.23 -12.36
CA ALA A 34 -1.34 6.54 -11.50
C ALA A 34 -0.67 7.50 -10.50
N HIS A 35 -0.25 8.68 -10.97
CA HIS A 35 0.31 9.70 -10.09
C HIS A 35 -0.74 10.24 -9.13
N ILE A 36 -1.89 10.71 -9.64
CA ILE A 36 -2.94 11.31 -8.80
C ILE A 36 -3.36 10.30 -7.74
N ILE A 37 -3.83 9.12 -8.13
CA ILE A 37 -4.42 8.15 -7.20
C ILE A 37 -3.36 7.42 -6.35
N GLY A 38 -2.13 7.27 -6.85
CA GLY A 38 -1.10 6.42 -6.24
C GLY A 38 0.04 7.15 -5.52
N GLN A 39 0.36 8.39 -5.89
CA GLN A 39 1.60 9.06 -5.44
C GLN A 39 1.40 10.50 -4.98
N CYS A 40 0.43 11.24 -5.52
CA CYS A 40 0.30 12.67 -5.30
C CYS A 40 0.08 12.99 -3.81
N PRO A 41 0.88 13.86 -3.19
CA PRO A 41 0.76 14.19 -1.76
C PRO A 41 -0.57 14.87 -1.43
N VAL A 42 -1.18 15.57 -2.40
CA VAL A 42 -2.46 16.26 -2.21
C VAL A 42 -3.62 15.29 -1.95
N VAL A 43 -3.54 14.05 -2.45
CA VAL A 43 -4.55 13.01 -2.15
C VAL A 43 -4.06 11.99 -1.11
N LYS A 44 -2.98 12.29 -0.39
CA LYS A 44 -2.39 11.38 0.62
C LYS A 44 -3.46 10.93 1.62
N ASP A 45 -4.30 11.82 2.10
CA ASP A 45 -5.36 11.50 3.06
C ASP A 45 -6.38 10.51 2.47
N ALA A 46 -6.75 10.66 1.20
CA ALA A 46 -7.63 9.71 0.51
C ALA A 46 -6.96 8.35 0.28
N ARG A 47 -5.62 8.31 0.13
CA ARG A 47 -4.84 7.07 0.06
C ARG A 47 -4.83 6.37 1.42
N ILE A 48 -4.56 7.10 2.49
CA ILE A 48 -4.59 6.59 3.88
C ILE A 48 -5.98 6.07 4.23
N LYS A 49 -7.04 6.82 3.90
CA LYS A 49 -8.43 6.37 4.14
C LYS A 49 -8.75 5.04 3.45
N ARG A 50 -8.30 4.84 2.20
CA ARG A 50 -8.50 3.57 1.48
C ARG A 50 -7.71 2.42 2.12
N HIS A 51 -6.46 2.67 2.50
CA HIS A 51 -5.62 1.69 3.19
C HIS A 51 -6.25 1.29 4.54
N ASN A 52 -6.59 2.26 5.39
CA ASN A 52 -7.24 2.01 6.68
C ASN A 52 -8.58 1.29 6.54
N TYR A 53 -9.37 1.61 5.51
CA TYR A 53 -10.63 0.91 5.23
C TYR A 53 -10.40 -0.58 4.94
N ILE A 54 -9.40 -0.93 4.14
CA ILE A 54 -9.04 -2.33 3.86
C ILE A 54 -8.52 -3.00 5.12
N CYS A 55 -7.65 -2.35 5.90
CA CYS A 55 -7.16 -2.90 7.16
C CYS A 55 -8.31 -3.18 8.15
N GLY A 56 -9.28 -2.26 8.26
CA GLY A 56 -10.48 -2.42 9.07
C GLY A 56 -11.33 -3.60 8.61
N MET A 57 -11.66 -3.64 7.32
CA MET A 57 -12.43 -4.74 6.71
C MET A 57 -11.77 -6.10 6.97
N LEU A 58 -10.46 -6.22 6.71
CA LEU A 58 -9.72 -7.46 6.97
C LEU A 58 -9.80 -7.82 8.45
N SER A 59 -9.51 -6.87 9.35
CA SER A 59 -9.57 -7.08 10.80
C SER A 59 -10.93 -7.60 11.27
N GLU A 60 -12.04 -7.04 10.77
CA GLU A 60 -13.39 -7.49 11.10
C GLU A 60 -13.65 -8.91 10.61
N GLU A 61 -13.25 -9.24 9.38
CA GLU A 61 -13.44 -10.56 8.80
C GLU A 61 -12.63 -11.66 9.50
N VAL A 62 -11.40 -11.39 9.94
CA VAL A 62 -10.61 -12.40 10.66
C VAL A 62 -11.10 -12.58 12.10
N LYS A 63 -11.55 -11.51 12.76
CA LYS A 63 -12.17 -11.58 14.09
C LYS A 63 -13.40 -12.49 14.10
N LYS A 64 -14.24 -12.45 13.05
CA LYS A 64 -15.39 -13.36 12.89
C LYS A 64 -15.00 -14.84 12.78
N LYS A 65 -13.73 -15.13 12.49
CA LYS A 65 -13.16 -16.49 12.35
C LYS A 65 -12.33 -16.90 13.57
N ASP A 66 -12.47 -16.18 14.69
CA ASP A 66 -11.75 -16.40 15.94
C ASP A 66 -10.22 -16.23 15.83
N TRP A 67 -9.76 -15.34 14.95
CA TRP A 67 -8.35 -14.93 14.94
C TRP A 67 -8.14 -13.70 15.83
N VAL A 68 -7.01 -13.66 16.51
CA VAL A 68 -6.53 -12.47 17.22
C VAL A 68 -5.88 -11.52 16.20
N VAL A 69 -6.17 -10.22 16.31
CA VAL A 69 -5.66 -9.21 15.38
C VAL A 69 -4.86 -8.16 16.15
N TYR A 70 -3.59 -8.00 15.78
CA TYR A 70 -2.72 -6.92 16.22
C TYR A 70 -2.69 -5.85 15.14
N GLN A 71 -2.95 -4.59 15.49
CA GLN A 71 -2.94 -3.46 14.56
C GLN A 71 -1.68 -2.61 14.77
N GLU A 72 -1.02 -2.26 13.67
CA GLU A 72 0.22 -1.46 13.63
C GLU A 72 1.28 -1.89 14.67
N PRO A 73 1.59 -3.19 14.83
CA PRO A 73 2.54 -3.63 15.84
C PRO A 73 3.95 -3.12 15.53
N ASN A 74 4.72 -2.88 16.60
CA ASN A 74 6.12 -2.48 16.49
C ASN A 74 7.00 -3.72 16.72
N ILE A 75 7.71 -4.15 15.69
CA ILE A 75 8.66 -5.26 15.75
C ILE A 75 10.07 -4.69 15.59
N ARG A 76 10.99 -5.09 16.45
CA ARG A 76 12.41 -4.77 16.27
C ARG A 76 13.14 -6.03 15.85
N ASP A 77 13.97 -5.92 14.83
CA ASP A 77 14.85 -7.01 14.45
C ASP A 77 16.03 -7.14 15.44
N ARG A 78 16.94 -8.08 15.16
CA ARG A 78 18.12 -8.31 16.00
C ARG A 78 19.13 -7.18 15.97
N GLU A 79 19.11 -6.34 14.93
CA GLU A 79 19.96 -5.15 14.80
C GLU A 79 19.32 -3.92 15.47
N GLY A 80 18.07 -4.05 15.92
CA GLY A 80 17.29 -3.00 16.58
C GLY A 80 16.50 -2.11 15.63
N GLU A 81 16.48 -2.39 14.33
CA GLU A 81 15.70 -1.69 13.31
C GLU A 81 14.19 -1.93 13.54
N LEU A 82 13.41 -0.85 13.42
CA LEU A 82 11.97 -0.86 13.71
C LEU A 82 11.16 -1.14 12.44
N PHE A 83 10.43 -2.24 12.47
CA PHE A 83 9.47 -2.65 11.46
C PHE A 83 8.04 -2.50 11.97
N LYS A 84 7.17 -1.98 11.11
CA LYS A 84 5.76 -1.74 11.40
C LYS A 84 4.90 -2.32 10.29
N PRO A 85 4.51 -3.60 10.35
CA PRO A 85 3.46 -4.10 9.48
C PRO A 85 2.11 -3.47 9.86
N ASP A 86 1.14 -3.49 8.94
CA ASP A 86 -0.18 -2.92 9.22
C ASP A 86 -0.98 -3.78 10.19
N LEU A 87 -0.90 -5.11 10.02
CA LEU A 87 -1.66 -6.08 10.79
C LEU A 87 -0.85 -7.35 11.04
N ILE A 88 -1.11 -8.03 12.16
CA ILE A 88 -0.70 -9.43 12.38
C ILE A 88 -1.93 -10.21 12.81
N PHE A 89 -2.22 -11.31 12.13
CA PHE A 89 -3.29 -12.23 12.48
C PHE A 89 -2.72 -13.47 13.14
N VAL A 90 -3.27 -13.88 14.28
CA VAL A 90 -2.80 -15.04 15.04
C VAL A 90 -3.95 -15.99 15.27
N LYS A 91 -3.71 -17.27 14.98
CA LYS A 91 -4.62 -18.36 15.34
C LYS A 91 -3.81 -19.63 15.60
N ASP A 92 -4.06 -20.25 16.74
CA ASP A 92 -3.36 -21.45 17.20
C ASP A 92 -1.83 -21.28 17.19
N LYS A 93 -1.13 -21.99 16.30
CA LYS A 93 0.33 -21.94 16.14
C LYS A 93 0.76 -21.19 14.88
N GLN A 94 -0.13 -20.39 14.30
CA GLN A 94 0.10 -19.66 13.06
C GLN A 94 -0.06 -18.15 13.28
N ALA A 95 0.95 -17.41 12.82
CA ALA A 95 0.89 -15.96 12.70
C ALA A 95 1.04 -15.57 11.21
N LEU A 96 0.24 -14.60 10.76
CA LEU A 96 0.29 -14.02 9.43
C LEU A 96 0.61 -12.53 9.55
N VAL A 97 1.75 -12.12 9.02
CA VAL A 97 2.10 -10.71 8.87
C VAL A 97 1.40 -10.17 7.62
N VAL A 98 0.58 -9.14 7.78
CA VAL A 98 -0.24 -8.57 6.71
C VAL A 98 0.07 -7.08 6.57
N ASP A 99 0.63 -6.73 5.41
CA ASP A 99 1.00 -5.36 5.06
C ASP A 99 0.26 -4.99 3.76
N VAL A 100 -0.75 -4.14 3.91
CA VAL A 100 -1.71 -3.78 2.88
C VAL A 100 -1.10 -2.74 1.95
N THR A 101 -1.28 -2.94 0.65
CA THR A 101 -0.81 -2.00 -0.36
C THR A 101 -1.94 -1.62 -1.31
N VAL A 102 -2.12 -0.32 -1.55
CA VAL A 102 -3.08 0.21 -2.53
C VAL A 102 -2.26 0.93 -3.60
N ARG A 103 -1.98 0.22 -4.71
CA ARG A 103 -1.15 0.70 -5.81
C ARG A 103 -1.93 0.72 -7.13
N TYR A 104 -1.49 1.55 -8.07
CA TYR A 104 -2.05 1.54 -9.41
C TYR A 104 -1.45 0.37 -10.20
N GLU A 105 -2.30 -0.51 -10.73
CA GLU A 105 -1.90 -1.66 -11.55
C GLU A 105 -1.53 -1.19 -12.96
N ALA A 106 -0.24 -0.90 -13.15
CA ALA A 106 0.28 -0.47 -14.44
C ALA A 106 0.52 -1.66 -15.40
N ASP A 107 0.82 -2.82 -14.83
CA ASP A 107 1.04 -4.09 -15.52
C ASP A 107 0.59 -5.27 -14.64
N ASP A 108 0.43 -6.45 -15.24
CA ASP A 108 -0.04 -7.67 -14.56
C ASP A 108 0.90 -8.13 -13.43
N THR A 109 2.16 -7.67 -13.42
CA THR A 109 3.18 -8.06 -12.41
C THR A 109 3.24 -7.10 -11.23
N THR A 110 2.48 -6.02 -11.24
CA THR A 110 2.58 -4.92 -10.26
C THR A 110 2.27 -5.40 -8.83
N LEU A 111 1.31 -6.32 -8.69
CA LEU A 111 0.95 -6.94 -7.41
C LEU A 111 1.92 -8.07 -7.00
N GLU A 112 2.45 -8.86 -7.93
CA GLU A 112 3.48 -9.86 -7.60
C GLU A 112 4.78 -9.20 -7.11
N LYS A 113 5.18 -8.08 -7.73
CA LYS A 113 6.33 -7.29 -7.27
C LYS A 113 6.09 -6.78 -5.85
N ALA A 114 4.85 -6.36 -5.55
CA ALA A 114 4.43 -5.97 -4.20
C ALA A 114 4.72 -7.04 -3.16
N GLU A 115 4.22 -8.23 -3.45
CA GLU A 115 4.30 -9.37 -2.55
C GLU A 115 5.76 -9.70 -2.28
N LYS A 116 6.57 -9.82 -3.34
CA LYS A 116 8.01 -10.11 -3.23
C LYS A 116 8.75 -9.07 -2.38
N GLU A 117 8.45 -7.78 -2.55
CA GLU A 117 9.02 -6.71 -1.73
C GLU A 117 8.65 -6.86 -0.24
N LYS A 118 7.39 -7.18 0.05
CA LYS A 118 6.90 -7.35 1.44
C LYS A 118 7.43 -8.62 2.09
N VAL A 119 7.45 -9.75 1.37
CA VAL A 119 8.07 -10.99 1.84
C VAL A 119 9.54 -10.74 2.17
N LYS A 120 10.30 -10.14 1.26
CA LYS A 120 11.70 -9.81 1.51
C LYS A 120 11.88 -8.89 2.74
N LYS A 121 10.96 -7.94 2.94
CA LYS A 121 10.99 -7.01 4.07
C LYS A 121 10.77 -7.70 5.42
N TYR A 122 9.88 -8.70 5.51
CA TYR A 122 9.45 -9.27 6.80
C TYR A 122 9.93 -10.71 7.06
N GLN A 123 10.44 -11.43 6.05
CA GLN A 123 10.85 -12.85 6.18
C GLN A 123 11.89 -13.12 7.27
N HIS A 124 12.71 -12.13 7.63
CA HIS A 124 13.76 -12.31 8.64
C HIS A 124 13.25 -12.11 10.08
N LEU A 125 12.00 -11.66 10.24
CA LEU A 125 11.38 -11.34 11.54
C LEU A 125 10.54 -12.50 12.12
N GLU A 126 10.67 -13.71 11.59
CA GLU A 126 9.85 -14.85 12.01
C GLU A 126 9.91 -15.11 13.52
N LYS A 127 11.10 -14.97 14.14
CA LYS A 127 11.27 -15.21 15.58
C LYS A 127 10.65 -14.10 16.41
N GLU A 128 10.85 -12.86 15.98
CA GLU A 128 10.39 -11.66 16.66
C GLU A 128 8.85 -11.57 16.58
N VAL A 129 8.25 -12.01 15.47
CA VAL A 129 6.80 -12.19 15.36
C VAL A 129 6.33 -13.31 16.29
N GLN A 130 7.03 -14.45 16.33
CA GLN A 130 6.67 -15.55 17.22
C GLN A 130 6.69 -15.14 18.69
N GLU A 131 7.71 -14.39 19.12
CA GLU A 131 7.84 -13.84 20.49
C GLU A 131 6.73 -12.83 20.82
N LEU A 132 6.29 -12.02 19.85
CA LEU A 132 5.20 -11.07 20.03
C LEU A 132 3.83 -11.77 20.18
N THR A 133 3.67 -12.94 19.55
CA THR A 133 2.36 -13.63 19.41
C THR A 133 2.18 -14.84 20.33
N ASN A 134 3.23 -15.26 21.05
CA ASN A 134 3.19 -16.30 22.10
C ASN A 134 2.84 -15.71 23.47
#